data_AF-A0A484M2B4-F1
#
_entry.id   AF-A0A484M2B4-F1
#
_cell.length_a   1.000
_cell.length_b   1.000
_cell.length_c   1.000
_cell.angle_alpha   90.00
_cell.angle_beta   90.00
_cell.angle_gamma   90.00
#
_symmetry.space_group_name_H-M   'P 1'
#
loop_
_entity.id
_entity.type
_entity.pdbx_description
1 polymer ?
#
loop_
_entity_poly.entity_id
_entity_poly.type
_entity_poly.pdbx_seq_one_letter_code
_entity_poly.pdbx_strand_id
1 'polypeptide(L)'
;MISAIQQAPAGYKPPSSEKARTVLLDECVRDVEKELTTFKDTWYTQGVSVVSDVWSNVKHNPLINVLGVNSRGAMFMYAEDFLGVEKTGAEISKFLLGAIETIGPSDVLQVVTDNAANCEAAGREIEKTWQSSSHGCSTHISKARQL
;
A
#
# COMPACT_ATOMS: atom_id res chain seq x y z
N MET A 1 -13.76 20.14 9.63
CA MET A 1 -14.93 20.05 8.73
C MET A 1 -16.05 21.01 9.16
N ILE A 2 -16.64 20.88 10.35
CA ILE A 2 -17.71 21.79 10.84
C ILE A 2 -17.28 23.26 10.79
N SER A 3 -16.06 23.58 11.20
CA SER A 3 -15.51 24.94 11.17
C SER A 3 -15.40 25.52 9.74
N ALA A 4 -15.10 24.69 8.74
CA ALA A 4 -15.03 25.11 7.34
C ALA A 4 -16.42 25.39 6.77
N ILE A 5 -17.44 24.62 7.18
CA ILE A 5 -18.84 24.85 6.83
C ILE A 5 -19.33 26.17 7.45
N GLN A 6 -18.96 26.45 8.70
CA GLN A 6 -19.32 27.70 9.39
C GLN A 6 -18.67 28.94 8.77
N GLN A 7 -17.49 28.78 8.16
CA GLN A 7 -16.77 29.86 7.46
C GLN A 7 -17.21 30.01 6.00
N ALA A 8 -18.11 29.17 5.50
CA ALA A 8 -18.59 29.26 4.13
C ALA A 8 -19.37 30.57 3.91
N PRO A 9 -19.20 31.25 2.76
CA PRO A 9 -19.96 32.44 2.45
C PRO A 9 -21.47 32.19 2.48
N ALA A 10 -22.26 33.18 2.89
CA ALA A 10 -23.70 33.11 2.84
C ALA A 10 -24.16 32.82 1.39
N GLY A 11 -24.95 31.74 1.21
CA GLY A 11 -25.38 31.27 -0.11
C GLY A 11 -24.45 30.29 -0.80
N TYR A 12 -23.39 29.81 -0.12
CA TYR A 12 -22.54 28.73 -0.63
C TYR A 12 -23.37 27.49 -1.01
N LYS A 13 -23.13 26.97 -2.22
CA LYS A 13 -23.70 25.72 -2.70
C LYS A 13 -22.61 24.66 -2.70
N PRO A 14 -22.77 23.55 -1.96
CA PRO A 14 -21.80 22.47 -1.98
C PRO A 14 -21.72 21.83 -3.37
N PRO A 15 -20.60 21.18 -3.71
CA PRO A 15 -20.51 20.39 -4.93
C PRO A 15 -21.55 19.27 -4.95
N SER A 16 -22.01 18.91 -6.15
CA SER A 16 -22.86 17.73 -6.33
C SER A 16 -22.10 16.45 -6.01
N SER A 17 -22.83 15.37 -5.69
CA SER A 17 -22.25 14.03 -5.52
C SER A 17 -21.40 13.60 -6.72
N GLU A 18 -21.81 13.99 -7.93
CA GLU A 18 -21.09 13.69 -9.14
C GLU A 18 -19.77 14.47 -9.23
N LYS A 19 -19.80 15.77 -8.97
CA LYS A 19 -18.60 16.60 -8.96
C LYS A 19 -17.61 16.15 -7.87
N ALA A 20 -18.12 15.69 -6.73
CA ALA A 20 -17.32 15.21 -5.62
C ALA A 20 -16.60 13.88 -5.93
N ARG A 21 -17.27 12.92 -6.58
CA ARG A 21 -16.69 11.59 -6.88
C ARG A 21 -15.81 11.54 -8.15
N THR A 22 -15.82 12.61 -8.94
CA THR A 22 -15.06 12.70 -10.21
C THR A 22 -14.01 13.80 -10.08
N VAL A 23 -14.33 15.02 -10.52
CA VAL A 23 -13.41 16.15 -10.65
C VAL A 23 -12.65 16.44 -9.35
N LEU A 24 -13.36 16.57 -8.22
CA LEU A 24 -12.71 16.91 -6.95
C LEU A 24 -11.87 15.75 -6.41
N LEU A 25 -12.27 14.51 -6.68
CA LEU A 25 -11.49 13.34 -6.28
C LEU A 25 -10.20 13.25 -7.10
N ASP A 26 -10.30 13.41 -8.42
CA ASP A 26 -9.15 13.40 -9.34
C ASP A 26 -8.16 14.52 -9.00
N GLU A 27 -8.67 15.71 -8.65
CA GLU A 27 -7.84 16.83 -8.15
C GLU A 27 -7.10 16.47 -6.86
N CYS A 28 -7.80 15.91 -5.86
CA CYS A 28 -7.18 15.47 -4.61
C CYS A 28 -6.12 14.37 -4.83
N VAL A 29 -6.40 13.40 -5.71
CA VAL A 29 -5.43 12.34 -6.04
C VAL A 29 -4.16 12.95 -6.63
N ARG A 30 -4.30 13.84 -7.61
CA ARG A 30 -3.14 14.51 -8.25
C ARG A 30 -2.34 15.34 -7.26
N ASP A 31 -3.00 16.03 -6.32
CA ASP A 31 -2.33 16.82 -5.29
C ASP A 31 -1.54 15.93 -4.33
N VAL A 32 -2.14 14.81 -3.88
CA VAL A 32 -1.46 13.81 -3.04
C VAL A 32 -0.29 13.17 -3.78
N GLU A 33 -0.46 12.78 -5.05
CA GLU A 33 0.62 12.22 -5.88
C GLU A 33 1.80 13.19 -6.01
N LYS A 34 1.50 14.48 -6.17
CA LYS A 34 2.52 15.53 -6.21
C LYS A 34 3.27 15.63 -4.89
N GLU A 35 2.59 15.63 -3.75
CA GLU A 35 3.24 15.65 -2.43
C GLU A 35 4.14 14.43 -2.22
N LEU A 36 3.66 13.26 -2.66
CA LEU A 36 4.37 11.98 -2.55
C LEU A 36 5.62 11.90 -3.43
N THR A 37 5.77 12.72 -4.48
CA THR A 37 7.01 12.73 -5.29
C THR A 37 8.26 12.88 -4.42
N THR A 38 8.21 13.77 -3.42
CA THR A 38 9.33 13.98 -2.48
C THR A 38 9.66 12.76 -1.63
N PHE A 39 8.67 11.90 -1.36
CA PHE A 39 8.87 10.61 -0.71
C PHE A 39 9.47 9.60 -1.69
N LYS A 40 8.97 9.55 -2.93
CA LYS A 40 9.49 8.67 -3.99
C LYS A 40 10.96 8.93 -4.32
N ASP A 41 11.38 10.18 -4.32
CA ASP A 41 12.78 10.57 -4.52
C ASP A 41 13.73 9.98 -3.45
N THR A 42 13.20 9.57 -2.29
CA THR A 42 14.02 8.96 -1.22
C THR A 42 14.21 7.46 -1.37
N TRP A 43 13.49 6.79 -2.28
CA TRP A 43 13.53 5.34 -2.44
C TRP A 43 14.95 4.82 -2.71
N TYR A 44 15.66 5.43 -3.65
CA TYR A 44 17.02 5.03 -4.00
C TYR A 44 18.02 5.18 -2.84
N THR A 45 17.88 6.23 -2.02
CA THR A 45 18.86 6.56 -0.98
C THR A 45 18.58 5.90 0.37
N GLN A 46 17.31 5.63 0.66
CA GLN A 46 16.87 5.13 1.96
C GLN A 46 16.29 3.73 1.90
N GLY A 47 15.95 3.25 0.69
CA GLY A 47 15.13 2.07 0.48
C GLY A 47 13.70 2.24 0.99
N VAL A 48 12.88 1.23 0.73
CA VAL A 48 11.46 1.17 1.10
C VAL A 48 11.12 -0.22 1.62
N SER A 49 10.43 -0.30 2.75
CA SER A 49 9.77 -1.52 3.20
C SER A 49 8.37 -1.59 2.60
N VAL A 50 8.05 -2.71 1.95
CA VAL A 50 6.67 -3.00 1.52
C VAL A 50 5.94 -3.58 2.73
N VAL A 51 4.88 -2.93 3.18
CA VAL A 51 4.09 -3.35 4.34
C VAL A 51 2.69 -3.67 3.87
N SER A 52 2.17 -4.84 4.26
CA SER A 52 0.82 -5.26 3.91
C SER A 52 0.09 -5.84 5.10
N ASP A 53 -1.20 -5.50 5.18
CA ASP A 53 -2.13 -6.04 6.16
C ASP A 53 -3.32 -6.68 5.44
N VAL A 54 -3.69 -7.89 5.88
CA VAL A 54 -4.85 -8.61 5.36
C VAL A 54 -5.94 -8.60 6.42
N TRP A 55 -7.03 -7.90 6.14
CA TRP A 55 -8.20 -7.91 7.02
C TRP A 55 -9.47 -8.35 6.31
N SER A 56 -10.51 -8.60 7.11
CA SER A 56 -11.85 -8.85 6.59
C SER A 56 -12.71 -7.62 6.84
N ASN A 57 -13.43 -7.14 5.82
CA ASN A 57 -14.37 -6.05 5.99
C ASN A 57 -15.60 -6.51 6.79
N VAL A 58 -16.55 -5.60 7.06
CA VAL A 58 -17.78 -5.89 7.81
C VAL A 58 -18.69 -6.96 7.17
N LYS A 59 -18.46 -7.30 5.90
CA LYS A 59 -19.16 -8.36 5.16
C LYS A 59 -18.34 -9.65 5.07
N HIS A 60 -17.24 -9.74 5.81
CA HIS A 60 -16.27 -10.85 5.78
C HIS A 60 -15.53 -11.03 4.45
N ASN A 61 -15.55 -10.04 3.56
CA ASN A 61 -14.75 -10.09 2.35
C ASN A 61 -13.30 -9.72 2.71
N PRO A 62 -12.30 -10.46 2.22
CA PRO A 62 -10.91 -10.02 2.34
C PRO A 62 -10.67 -8.69 1.66
N LEU A 63 -9.84 -7.89 2.32
CA LEU A 63 -9.16 -6.76 1.72
C LEU A 63 -7.67 -6.90 2.05
N ILE A 64 -6.83 -6.64 1.05
CA ILE A 64 -5.38 -6.53 1.25
C ILE A 64 -4.98 -5.11 0.87
N ASN A 65 -4.23 -4.44 1.75
CA ASN A 65 -3.64 -3.15 1.44
C ASN A 65 -2.11 -3.26 1.37
N VAL A 66 -1.50 -2.32 0.65
CA VAL A 66 -0.05 -2.19 0.55
C VAL A 66 0.38 -0.75 0.81
N LEU A 67 1.36 -0.61 1.69
CA LEU A 67 2.03 0.63 2.02
C LEU A 67 3.51 0.51 1.66
N GLY A 68 4.09 1.56 1.10
CA GLY A 68 5.53 1.75 1.02
C GLY A 68 5.99 2.60 2.21
N VAL A 69 6.90 2.09 3.04
CA VAL A 69 7.32 2.75 4.29
C VAL A 69 8.83 2.90 4.33
N ASN A 70 9.32 4.09 4.68
CA ASN A 70 10.73 4.31 4.98
C ASN A 70 10.89 5.33 6.13
N SER A 71 12.13 5.77 6.38
CA SER A 71 12.42 6.70 7.49
C SER A 71 11.75 8.07 7.38
N ARG A 72 11.25 8.45 6.19
CA ARG A 72 10.60 9.73 5.92
C ARG A 72 9.09 9.68 6.05
N GLY A 73 8.50 8.50 6.03
CA GLY A 73 7.06 8.33 6.20
C GLY A 73 6.53 7.05 5.57
N ALA A 74 5.22 7.06 5.32
CA ALA A 74 4.49 5.98 4.69
C ALA A 74 3.65 6.53 3.53
N MET A 75 3.59 5.76 2.45
CA MET A 75 2.79 6.04 1.26
C MET A 75 1.83 4.89 1.03
N PHE A 76 0.54 5.20 0.89
CA PHE A 76 -0.42 4.22 0.38
C PHE A 76 -0.12 3.93 -1.09
N MET A 77 0.05 2.64 -1.43
CA MET A 77 0.29 2.23 -2.81
C MET A 77 -1.02 1.85 -3.48
N TYR A 78 -1.67 0.81 -2.97
CA TYR A 78 -2.96 0.34 -3.47
C TYR A 78 -3.57 -0.65 -2.47
N ALA A 79 -4.86 -0.95 -2.66
CA ALA A 79 -5.57 -1.99 -1.93
C ALA A 79 -6.57 -2.65 -2.88
N GLU A 80 -6.78 -3.95 -2.70
CA GLU A 80 -7.75 -4.72 -3.48
C GLU A 80 -8.63 -5.55 -2.56
N ASP A 81 -9.91 -5.69 -2.95
CA ASP A 81 -10.74 -6.74 -2.39
C ASP A 81 -10.40 -8.07 -3.06
N PHE A 82 -10.23 -9.11 -2.25
CA PHE A 82 -9.98 -10.46 -2.75
C PHE A 82 -11.31 -11.22 -2.82
N LEU A 83 -12.39 -10.53 -3.19
CA LEU A 83 -13.70 -11.16 -3.27
C LEU A 83 -13.71 -12.15 -4.45
N GLY A 84 -13.98 -13.43 -4.15
CA GLY A 84 -13.92 -14.48 -5.16
C GLY A 84 -12.51 -14.93 -5.53
N VAL A 85 -11.47 -14.38 -4.89
CA VAL A 85 -10.09 -14.83 -5.01
C VAL A 85 -9.76 -15.68 -3.78
N GLU A 86 -9.23 -16.88 -3.99
CA GLU A 86 -8.72 -17.68 -2.88
C GLU A 86 -7.51 -16.98 -2.27
N LYS A 87 -7.54 -16.76 -0.94
CA LYS A 87 -6.45 -16.11 -0.20
C LYS A 87 -5.23 -17.02 -0.03
N THR A 88 -4.72 -17.59 -1.12
CA THR A 88 -3.53 -18.44 -1.07
C THR A 88 -2.28 -17.59 -0.92
N GLY A 89 -1.20 -18.17 -0.38
CA GLY A 89 0.09 -17.49 -0.33
C GLY A 89 0.59 -17.07 -1.71
N ALA A 90 0.29 -17.86 -2.75
CA ALA A 90 0.65 -17.53 -4.13
C ALA A 90 -0.04 -16.26 -4.64
N GLU A 91 -1.36 -16.13 -4.46
CA GLU A 91 -2.11 -14.94 -4.89
C GLU A 91 -1.68 -13.69 -4.13
N ILE A 92 -1.50 -13.80 -2.81
CA ILE A 92 -0.98 -12.70 -1.98
C ILE A 92 0.44 -12.32 -2.44
N SER A 93 1.30 -13.30 -2.75
CA SER A 93 2.67 -13.02 -3.22
C SER A 93 2.68 -12.26 -4.54
N LYS A 94 1.80 -12.62 -5.49
CA LYS A 94 1.67 -11.94 -6.78
C LYS A 94 1.21 -10.50 -6.59
N PHE A 95 0.26 -10.28 -5.69
CA PHE A 95 -0.21 -8.95 -5.34
C PHE A 95 0.88 -8.07 -4.73
N LEU A 96 1.74 -8.64 -3.86
CA LEU A 96 2.87 -7.91 -3.26
C LEU A 96 4.04 -7.70 -4.22
N LEU A 97 4.27 -8.62 -5.16
CA LEU A 97 5.28 -8.45 -6.21
C LEU A 97 5.00 -7.22 -7.09
N GLY A 98 3.73 -6.87 -7.33
CA GLY A 98 3.38 -5.64 -8.04
C GLY A 98 3.90 -4.36 -7.35
N ALA A 99 3.91 -4.33 -6.01
CA ALA A 99 4.40 -3.19 -5.24
C ALA A 99 5.92 -3.11 -5.32
N ILE A 100 6.56 -4.27 -5.24
CA ILE A 100 8.00 -4.41 -5.40
C ILE A 100 8.45 -3.94 -6.80
N GLU A 101 7.75 -4.34 -7.85
CA GLU A 101 8.01 -3.89 -9.22
C GLU A 101 7.80 -2.38 -9.37
N THR A 102 6.76 -1.82 -8.73
CA THR A 102 6.45 -0.38 -8.76
C THR A 102 7.53 0.47 -8.07
N ILE A 103 8.07 -0.01 -6.94
CA ILE A 103 9.15 0.67 -6.22
C ILE A 103 10.48 0.51 -6.96
N GLY A 104 10.68 -0.65 -7.59
CA GLY A 104 11.96 -1.05 -8.17
C GLY A 104 12.66 -2.04 -7.23
N PRO A 105 13.04 -3.24 -7.71
CA PRO A 105 13.61 -4.27 -6.86
C PRO A 105 14.85 -3.84 -6.05
N SER A 106 15.71 -3.00 -6.61
CA SER A 106 16.92 -2.50 -5.92
C SER A 106 16.62 -1.63 -4.70
N ASP A 107 15.44 -1.02 -4.66
CA ASP A 107 15.09 0.00 -3.68
C ASP A 107 14.18 -0.57 -2.58
N VAL A 108 13.81 -1.86 -2.66
CA VAL A 108 13.04 -2.55 -1.61
C VAL A 108 13.99 -3.15 -0.58
N LEU A 109 13.78 -2.80 0.69
CA LEU A 109 14.57 -3.32 1.81
C LEU A 109 14.01 -4.65 2.35
N GLN A 110 12.69 -4.75 2.43
CA GLN A 110 12.01 -5.89 3.04
C GLN A 110 10.52 -5.87 2.69
N VAL A 111 9.88 -7.02 2.88
CA VAL A 111 8.43 -7.18 2.84
C VAL A 111 7.95 -7.57 4.23
N VAL A 112 6.99 -6.83 4.76
CA VAL A 112 6.37 -7.01 6.07
C VAL A 112 4.91 -7.38 5.85
N THR A 113 4.54 -8.57 6.29
CA THR A 113 3.15 -9.06 6.24
C THR A 113 2.67 -9.42 7.64
N ASP A 114 1.36 -9.60 7.79
CA ASP A 114 0.80 -10.15 9.02
C ASP A 114 1.27 -11.61 9.26
N ASN A 115 0.96 -12.13 10.45
CA ASN A 115 1.36 -13.48 10.86
C ASN A 115 0.32 -14.57 10.50
N ALA A 116 -0.65 -14.29 9.63
CA ALA A 116 -1.59 -15.31 9.15
C ALA A 116 -0.84 -16.36 8.29
N ALA A 117 -1.31 -17.61 8.32
CA ALA A 117 -0.65 -18.71 7.61
C ALA A 117 -0.49 -18.46 6.11
N ASN A 118 -1.44 -17.76 5.50
CA ASN A 118 -1.40 -17.41 4.07
C ASN A 118 -0.35 -16.32 3.79
N CYS A 119 -0.16 -15.37 4.71
CA CYS A 119 0.87 -14.34 4.62
C CYS A 119 2.27 -14.90 4.84
N GLU A 120 2.42 -15.89 5.73
CA GLU A 120 3.67 -16.64 5.85
C GLU A 120 4.00 -17.42 4.56
N ALA A 121 2.99 -18.04 3.95
CA ALA A 121 3.16 -18.73 2.67
C ALA A 121 3.54 -17.75 1.56
N ALA A 122 2.90 -16.57 1.50
CA ALA A 122 3.24 -15.51 0.56
C ALA A 122 4.68 -15.04 0.71
N GLY A 123 5.14 -14.85 1.94
CA GLY A 123 6.53 -14.49 2.22
C GLY A 123 7.52 -15.50 1.65
N ARG A 124 7.25 -16.81 1.84
CA ARG A 124 8.09 -17.87 1.26
C ARG A 124 8.08 -17.86 -0.27
N GLU A 125 6.96 -17.53 -0.92
CA GLU A 125 6.92 -17.42 -2.40
C GLU A 125 7.71 -16.21 -2.92
N ILE A 126 7.65 -15.08 -2.21
CA ILE A 126 8.44 -13.88 -2.54
C ILE A 126 9.93 -14.19 -2.39
N GLU A 127 10.35 -14.85 -1.31
CA GLU A 127 11.76 -15.22 -1.09
C GLU A 127 12.34 -16.05 -2.24
N LYS A 128 11.58 -17.03 -2.76
CA LYS A 128 12.03 -17.84 -3.91
C LYS A 128 12.28 -16.98 -5.16
N THR A 129 11.36 -16.05 -5.42
CA THR A 129 11.40 -15.19 -6.61
C THR A 129 12.52 -14.16 -6.50
N TRP A 130 12.66 -13.53 -5.33
CA TRP A 130 13.64 -12.49 -5.06
C TRP A 130 15.08 -13.01 -4.93
N GLN A 131 15.28 -14.21 -4.37
CA GLN A 131 16.61 -14.83 -4.29
C GLN A 131 17.21 -15.12 -5.68
N SER A 132 16.37 -15.37 -6.69
CA SER A 132 16.84 -15.62 -8.07
C SER A 132 17.30 -14.37 -8.82
N SER A 133 16.96 -13.16 -8.33
CA SER A 133 17.20 -11.89 -9.02
C SER A 133 18.21 -10.97 -8.33
N SER A 134 18.73 -11.34 -7.15
CA SER A 134 19.63 -10.48 -6.34
C SER A 134 20.98 -11.15 -6.03
N HIS A 135 22.07 -10.64 -6.64
CA HIS A 135 23.46 -10.94 -6.24
C HIS A 135 23.91 -10.07 -5.04
N GLY A 136 23.08 -9.97 -4.00
CA GLY A 136 23.37 -9.09 -2.87
C GLY A 136 22.40 -9.23 -1.70
N CYS A 137 22.94 -9.72 -0.59
CA CYS A 137 22.44 -9.75 0.80
C CYS A 137 21.11 -10.48 1.10
N SER A 138 21.27 -11.62 1.80
CA SER A 138 20.23 -12.31 2.57
C SER A 138 19.71 -11.42 3.71
N THR A 139 18.45 -11.62 4.13
CA THR A 139 17.72 -11.09 5.33
C THR A 139 16.84 -9.85 5.10
N HIS A 140 15.56 -9.72 5.52
CA HIS A 140 14.63 -10.50 6.37
C HIS A 140 13.17 -10.22 5.96
N ILE A 141 12.30 -11.24 5.91
CA ILE A 141 10.85 -11.03 6.11
C ILE A 141 10.64 -10.90 7.62
N SER A 142 10.50 -9.68 8.12
CA SER A 142 10.19 -9.44 9.52
C SER A 142 8.69 -9.62 9.76
N LYS A 143 8.32 -10.62 10.56
CA LYS A 143 6.96 -10.79 11.08
C LYS A 143 6.61 -9.60 11.98
N ALA A 144 5.52 -8.89 11.69
CA ALA A 144 4.96 -7.94 12.63
C ALA A 144 4.44 -8.73 13.85
N ARG A 145 5.11 -8.60 14.99
CA ARG A 145 4.66 -9.19 16.27
C ARG A 145 3.49 -8.34 16.76
N GLN A 146 2.28 -8.91 16.80
CA GLN A 146 1.15 -8.26 17.46
C GLN A 146 1.48 -8.08 18.95
N LEU A 147 1.25 -6.87 19.47
CA LEU A 147 1.24 -6.57 20.91
C LEU A 147 -0.11 -6.96 21.51
#